data_AF-A0A059KNA1-F1
#
_entry.id   AF-A0A059KNA1-F1
#
_cell.length_a   1.000
_cell.length_b   1.000
_cell.length_c   1.000
_cell.angle_alpha   90.00
_cell.angle_beta   90.00
_cell.angle_gamma   90.00
#
_symmetry.space_group_name_H-M   'P 1'
#
loop_
_entity.id
_entity.type
_entity.pdbx_description
1 polymer ?
#
loop_
_entity_poly.entity_id
_entity_poly.type
_entity_poly.pdbx_seq_one_letter_code
_entity_poly.pdbx_strand_id
1 'polypeptide(L)'
;MLTVSLAEFRAAIEAQRVPREHWAVRCPICGTVQSIRDLIDAGAGADYDAVRCFFAFSCVGRWMGAGQHRRGWPPGRGCSWTLGGTLPIHTYEVILPSGEVHPLFEPVTAADAQLHMKRHLQRGTGLALPPRLLAQSRPRVTAHTHQQSLSL
;
A
#
# COMPACT_ATOMS: atom_id res chain seq x y z
N MET A 1 4.17 4.09 -16.91
CA MET A 1 4.40 5.07 -15.83
C MET A 1 3.49 6.25 -16.10
N LEU A 2 2.71 6.67 -15.10
CA LEU A 2 1.82 7.84 -15.20
C LEU A 2 2.46 8.99 -14.41
N THR A 3 2.59 10.15 -15.06
CA THR A 3 3.18 11.34 -14.44
C THR A 3 2.14 12.45 -14.48
N VAL A 4 1.88 13.06 -13.31
CA VAL A 4 0.88 14.12 -13.15
C VAL A 4 1.48 15.32 -12.43
N SER A 5 0.82 16.46 -12.51
CA SER A 5 1.15 17.63 -11.69
C SER A 5 0.71 17.46 -10.23
N LEU A 6 1.33 18.21 -9.32
CA LEU A 6 0.89 18.29 -7.92
C LEU A 6 -0.59 18.69 -7.78
N ALA A 7 -1.09 19.54 -8.67
CA ALA A 7 -2.49 19.97 -8.66
C ALA A 7 -3.43 18.80 -9.00
N GLU A 8 -3.09 18.00 -10.02
CA GLU A 8 -3.87 16.82 -10.40
C GLU A 8 -3.84 15.75 -9.31
N PHE A 9 -2.69 15.52 -8.67
CA PHE A 9 -2.60 14.59 -7.54
C PHE A 9 -3.50 15.03 -6.37
N ARG A 10 -3.45 16.32 -6.00
CA ARG A 10 -4.32 16.87 -4.94
C ARG A 10 -5.79 16.73 -5.30
N ALA A 11 -6.17 17.08 -6.53
CA ALA A 11 -7.53 16.93 -7.01
C ALA A 11 -8.01 15.46 -6.96
N ALA A 12 -7.15 14.50 -7.33
CA ALA A 12 -7.47 13.08 -7.25
C ALA A 12 -7.68 12.59 -5.81
N ILE A 13 -6.85 13.07 -4.87
CA ILE A 13 -7.00 12.77 -3.44
C ILE A 13 -8.29 13.40 -2.88
N GLU A 14 -8.58 14.65 -3.19
CA GLU A 14 -9.79 15.36 -2.74
C GLU A 14 -11.07 14.77 -3.34
N ALA A 15 -11.01 14.28 -4.58
CA ALA A 15 -12.11 13.60 -5.26
C ALA A 15 -12.56 12.31 -4.54
N GLN A 16 -11.76 11.77 -3.63
CA GLN A 16 -12.16 10.62 -2.81
C GLN A 16 -13.32 10.94 -1.87
N ARG A 17 -13.50 12.22 -1.50
CA ARG A 17 -14.57 12.71 -0.62
C ARG A 17 -14.63 11.95 0.71
N VAL A 18 -13.46 11.68 1.27
CA VAL A 18 -13.29 11.11 2.62
C VAL A 18 -12.51 12.11 3.49
N PRO A 19 -12.64 12.06 4.83
CA PRO A 19 -11.82 12.87 5.72
C PRO A 19 -10.33 12.65 5.45
N ARG A 20 -9.51 13.66 5.73
CA ARG A 20 -8.06 13.66 5.42
C ARG A 20 -7.32 12.42 5.93
N GLU A 21 -7.65 11.94 7.14
CA GLU A 21 -7.04 10.74 7.72
C GLU A 21 -7.33 9.47 6.89
N HIS A 22 -8.40 9.47 6.09
CA HIS A 22 -8.82 8.35 5.27
C HIS A 22 -8.47 8.50 3.79
N TRP A 23 -7.75 9.56 3.40
CA TRP A 23 -7.16 9.63 2.06
C TRP A 23 -6.35 8.37 1.79
N ALA A 24 -6.62 7.73 0.66
CA ALA A 24 -6.13 6.39 0.38
C ALA A 24 -5.36 6.31 -0.93
N VAL A 25 -4.34 5.46 -0.92
CA VAL A 25 -3.44 5.20 -2.05
C VAL A 25 -3.17 3.71 -2.16
N ARG A 26 -2.73 3.27 -3.34
CA ARG A 26 -2.44 1.85 -3.62
C ARG A 26 -0.94 1.60 -3.70
N CYS A 27 -0.43 0.66 -2.90
CA CYS A 27 0.94 0.19 -3.03
C CYS A 27 1.14 -0.50 -4.39
N PRO A 28 2.11 -0.07 -5.22
CA PRO A 28 2.32 -0.63 -6.56
C PRO A 28 2.89 -2.06 -6.55
N ILE A 29 3.44 -2.51 -5.42
CA ILE A 29 4.05 -3.85 -5.30
C ILE A 29 3.04 -4.90 -4.86
N CYS A 30 2.31 -4.65 -3.77
CA CYS A 30 1.40 -5.63 -3.16
C CYS A 30 -0.08 -5.31 -3.33
N GLY A 31 -0.42 -4.21 -4.02
CA GLY A 31 -1.80 -3.80 -4.28
C GLY A 31 -2.59 -3.33 -3.06
N THR A 32 -1.96 -3.21 -1.89
CA THR A 32 -2.62 -2.80 -0.65
C THR A 32 -3.13 -1.37 -0.76
N VAL A 33 -4.44 -1.20 -0.58
CA VAL A 33 -5.07 0.10 -0.34
C VAL A 33 -4.83 0.46 1.12
N GLN A 34 -4.29 1.64 1.34
CA GLN A 34 -3.88 2.12 2.66
C GLN A 34 -4.13 3.61 2.76
N SER A 35 -4.38 4.07 3.97
CA SER A 35 -4.65 5.46 4.32
C SER A 35 -3.67 5.99 5.37
N ILE A 36 -3.75 7.29 5.63
CA ILE A 36 -3.00 7.94 6.70
C ILE A 36 -3.35 7.31 8.05
N ARG A 37 -4.64 7.02 8.29
CA ARG A 37 -5.13 6.38 9.49
C ARG A 37 -4.48 5.02 9.72
N ASP A 38 -4.31 4.22 8.67
CA ASP A 38 -3.65 2.91 8.82
C ASP A 38 -2.18 3.05 9.21
N LEU A 39 -1.48 4.10 8.77
CA LEU A 39 -0.09 4.37 9.19
C LEU A 39 -0.03 4.72 10.68
N ILE A 40 -0.95 5.57 11.16
CA ILE A 40 -1.06 5.93 12.58
C ILE A 40 -1.35 4.67 13.41
N ASP A 41 -2.37 3.89 13.02
CA ASP A 41 -2.77 2.69 13.75
C ASP A 41 -1.70 1.57 13.72
N ALA A 42 -0.86 1.55 12.68
CA ALA A 42 0.29 0.64 12.60
C ALA A 42 1.50 1.11 13.43
N GLY A 43 1.45 2.30 14.04
CA GLY A 43 2.53 2.85 14.86
C GLY A 43 3.64 3.54 14.05
N ALA A 44 3.34 4.04 12.85
CA ALA A 44 4.30 4.82 12.08
C ALA A 44 4.58 6.21 12.67
N GLY A 45 3.65 6.72 13.47
CA GLY A 45 3.71 8.02 14.12
C GLY A 45 2.44 8.24 14.96
N ALA A 46 2.47 9.25 15.84
CA ALA A 46 1.36 9.51 16.77
C ALA A 46 0.16 10.21 16.12
N ASP A 47 0.39 10.96 15.04
CA ASP A 47 -0.60 11.82 14.39
C ASP A 47 -0.30 12.00 12.90
N TYR A 48 -1.13 12.82 12.24
CA TYR A 48 -1.00 13.16 10.82
C TYR A 48 0.39 13.74 10.47
N ASP A 49 0.90 14.68 11.26
CA ASP A 49 2.15 15.37 10.93
C ASP A 49 3.35 14.44 11.06
N ALA A 50 3.31 13.50 12.01
CA ALA A 50 4.32 12.46 12.16
C ALA A 50 4.34 11.46 10.99
N VAL A 51 3.18 11.17 10.37
CA VAL A 51 3.09 10.12 9.33
C VAL A 51 3.04 10.63 7.89
N ARG A 52 2.79 11.94 7.66
CA ARG A 52 2.59 12.50 6.32
C ARG A 52 3.76 12.26 5.36
N CYS A 53 4.99 12.15 5.87
CA CYS A 53 6.19 11.85 5.06
C CYS A 53 6.21 10.40 4.54
N PHE A 54 5.46 9.50 5.17
CA PHE A 54 5.32 8.11 4.74
C PHE A 54 4.12 7.89 3.81
N PHE A 55 3.13 8.77 3.89
CA PHE A 55 1.94 8.72 3.05
C PHE A 55 2.32 8.76 1.56
N ALA A 56 1.69 7.89 0.77
CA ALA A 56 1.99 7.70 -0.65
C ALA A 56 3.44 7.34 -1.00
N PHE A 57 4.28 6.97 -0.03
CA PHE A 57 5.69 6.62 -0.28
C PHE A 57 6.07 5.25 0.29
N SER A 58 5.52 4.91 1.46
CA SER A 58 5.82 3.67 2.18
C SER A 58 4.59 2.79 2.32
N CYS A 59 4.74 1.48 2.11
CA CYS A 59 3.67 0.55 2.43
C CYS A 59 3.54 0.38 3.95
N VAL A 60 2.31 0.45 4.46
CA VAL A 60 1.96 0.25 5.88
C VAL A 60 2.44 -1.09 6.42
N GLY A 61 2.63 -2.09 5.54
CA GLY A 61 3.21 -3.39 5.90
C GLY A 61 4.61 -3.33 6.52
N ARG A 62 5.34 -2.22 6.36
CA ARG A 62 6.63 -1.98 7.02
C ARG A 62 6.51 -1.94 8.54
N TRP A 63 5.47 -1.30 9.06
CA TRP A 63 5.24 -1.19 10.51
C TRP A 63 4.51 -2.42 11.08
N MET A 64 3.75 -3.13 10.25
CA MET A 64 3.06 -4.36 10.66
C MET A 64 3.93 -5.62 10.57
N GLY A 65 5.18 -5.51 10.11
CA GLY A 65 6.06 -6.68 9.93
C GLY A 65 5.61 -7.65 8.83
N ALA A 66 4.97 -7.14 7.76
CA ALA A 66 4.44 -7.97 6.67
C ALA A 66 5.52 -8.69 5.83
N GLY A 67 6.77 -8.19 5.88
CA GLY A 67 7.89 -8.70 5.11
C GLY A 67 7.84 -8.34 3.62
N GLN A 68 8.75 -8.92 2.83
CA GLN A 68 8.81 -8.68 1.38
C GLN A 68 7.63 -9.34 0.66
N HIS A 69 7.10 -8.68 -0.36
CA HIS A 69 6.11 -9.27 -1.25
C HIS A 69 6.74 -10.40 -2.08
N ARG A 70 5.98 -11.45 -2.37
CA ARG A 70 6.39 -12.52 -3.28
C ARG A 70 5.31 -12.76 -4.33
N ARG A 71 5.74 -13.15 -5.53
CA ARG A 71 4.85 -13.54 -6.62
C ARG A 71 3.86 -14.62 -6.14
N GLY A 72 2.58 -14.43 -6.47
CA GLY A 72 1.49 -15.34 -6.09
C GLY A 72 0.85 -15.05 -4.73
N TRP A 73 1.31 -14.05 -3.98
CA TRP A 73 0.61 -13.63 -2.75
C TRP A 73 -0.63 -12.81 -3.07
N PRO A 74 -1.72 -12.95 -2.29
CA PRO A 74 -2.92 -12.16 -2.49
C PRO A 74 -2.64 -10.66 -2.24
N PRO A 75 -3.33 -9.77 -2.97
CA PRO A 75 -3.21 -8.34 -2.74
C PRO A 75 -3.77 -7.95 -1.37
N GLY A 76 -3.33 -6.81 -0.83
CA GLY A 76 -3.86 -6.29 0.43
C GLY A 76 -3.21 -6.85 1.70
N ARG A 77 -2.15 -7.66 1.58
CA ARG A 77 -1.36 -8.16 2.72
C ARG A 77 -0.44 -7.08 3.34
N GLY A 78 -0.20 -5.99 2.65
CA GLY A 78 0.94 -5.12 2.93
C GLY A 78 2.27 -5.79 2.58
N CYS A 79 3.32 -4.97 2.49
CA CYS A 79 4.70 -5.41 2.31
C CYS A 79 5.66 -4.38 2.93
N SER A 80 6.96 -4.68 2.96
CA SER A 80 7.99 -3.77 3.49
C SER A 80 8.49 -2.72 2.48
N TRP A 81 7.83 -2.58 1.32
CA TRP A 81 8.30 -1.73 0.21
C TRP A 81 8.15 -0.23 0.46
N THR A 82 9.10 0.54 -0.09
CA THR A 82 9.12 2.02 -0.13
C THR A 82 9.69 2.49 -1.46
N LEU A 83 9.38 3.72 -1.86
CA LEU A 83 9.92 4.32 -3.09
C LEU A 83 11.36 4.86 -2.96
N GLY A 84 11.95 4.85 -1.76
CA GLY A 84 13.31 5.34 -1.50
C GLY A 84 14.45 4.39 -1.84
N GLY A 85 14.29 3.55 -2.87
CA GLY A 85 15.30 2.57 -3.29
C GLY A 85 16.01 2.94 -4.60
N THR A 86 17.07 2.21 -4.94
CA THR A 86 17.81 2.39 -6.22
C THR A 86 17.09 1.80 -7.43
N LEU A 87 16.02 1.02 -7.22
CA LEU A 87 15.24 0.40 -8.29
C LEU A 87 14.00 1.27 -8.58
N PRO A 88 13.83 1.78 -9.82
CA PRO A 88 12.69 2.62 -10.21
C PRO A 88 11.45 1.74 -10.47
N ILE A 89 10.96 1.06 -9.44
CA ILE A 89 9.74 0.26 -9.49
C ILE A 89 8.58 1.11 -8.96
N HIS A 90 8.35 2.22 -9.63
CA HIS A 90 7.22 3.12 -9.39
C HIS A 90 6.39 3.24 -10.66
N THR A 91 5.07 3.31 -10.48
CA THR A 91 4.12 3.41 -11.60
C THR A 91 3.52 4.80 -11.71
N TYR A 92 3.73 5.65 -10.70
CA TYR A 92 3.09 6.95 -10.54
C TYR A 92 4.09 8.00 -10.03
N GLU A 93 4.08 9.17 -10.65
CA GLU A 93 4.98 10.29 -10.33
C GLU A 93 4.20 11.60 -10.26
N VAL A 94 4.66 12.49 -9.39
CA VAL A 94 4.14 13.85 -9.25
C VAL A 94 5.24 14.86 -9.56
N ILE A 95 4.96 15.76 -10.51
CA ILE A 95 5.83 16.89 -10.85
C ILE A 95 5.40 18.10 -10.01
N LEU A 96 6.36 18.67 -9.27
CA LEU A 96 6.18 19.92 -8.54
C LEU A 96 6.24 21.13 -9.49
N PRO A 97 5.70 22.30 -9.10
CA PRO A 97 5.87 23.54 -9.87
C PRO A 97 7.34 23.93 -10.13
N SER A 98 8.27 23.44 -9.30
CA SER A 98 9.72 23.61 -9.48
C SER A 98 10.32 22.74 -10.60
N GLY A 99 9.56 21.78 -11.14
CA GLY A 99 10.03 20.78 -12.11
C GLY A 99 10.59 19.51 -11.46
N GLU A 100 10.67 19.43 -10.13
CA GLU A 100 11.13 18.23 -9.42
C GLU A 100 10.10 17.10 -9.51
N VAL A 101 10.57 15.87 -9.75
CA VAL A 101 9.73 14.67 -9.90
C VAL A 101 9.81 13.81 -8.64
N HIS A 102 8.66 13.55 -8.04
CA HIS A 102 8.54 12.73 -6.83
C HIS A 102 7.76 11.45 -7.14
N PRO A 103 8.35 10.26 -7.00
CA PRO A 103 7.61 9.02 -7.12
C PRO A 103 6.65 8.90 -5.94
N LEU A 104 5.37 8.62 -6.22
CA LEU A 104 4.33 8.41 -5.21
C LEU A 104 3.50 7.17 -5.53
N PHE A 105 2.71 6.73 -4.57
CA PHE A 105 1.66 5.74 -4.78
C PHE A 105 0.45 6.39 -5.40
N GLU A 106 -0.20 5.66 -6.30
CA GLU A 106 -1.36 6.13 -7.03
C GLU A 106 -2.57 6.31 -6.08
N PRO A 107 -3.28 7.45 -6.13
CA PRO A 107 -4.56 7.63 -5.48
C PRO A 107 -5.58 6.59 -5.96
N VAL A 108 -6.34 6.00 -5.03
CA VAL A 108 -7.44 5.11 -5.42
C VAL A 108 -8.69 5.90 -5.81
N THR A 109 -9.64 5.22 -6.46
CA THR A 109 -10.95 5.79 -6.79
C THR A 109 -11.72 6.18 -5.53
N ALA A 110 -12.69 7.09 -5.68
CA ALA A 110 -13.55 7.48 -4.56
C ALA A 110 -14.32 6.30 -3.94
N ALA A 111 -14.81 5.37 -4.77
CA ALA A 111 -15.48 4.17 -4.29
C ALA A 111 -14.54 3.28 -3.44
N ASP A 112 -13.29 3.08 -3.88
CA ASP A 112 -12.30 2.31 -3.12
C ASP A 112 -11.93 2.99 -1.80
N ALA A 113 -11.72 4.31 -1.80
CA ALA A 113 -11.39 5.08 -0.60
C ALA A 113 -12.53 5.06 0.42
N GLN A 114 -13.77 5.23 -0.03
CA GLN A 114 -14.96 5.18 0.83
C GLN A 114 -15.19 3.78 1.38
N LEU A 115 -14.97 2.73 0.57
CA LEU A 115 -15.03 1.34 1.03
C LEU A 115 -13.95 1.05 2.09
N HIS A 116 -12.74 1.55 1.87
CA HIS A 116 -11.63 1.42 2.81
C HIS A 116 -11.92 2.11 4.15
N MET A 117 -12.39 3.36 4.11
CA MET A 117 -12.85 4.10 5.28
C MET A 117 -13.98 3.37 6.00
N LYS A 118 -15.00 2.90 5.27
CA LYS A 118 -16.14 2.18 5.85
C LYS A 118 -15.68 0.92 6.60
N ARG A 119 -14.74 0.15 6.03
CA ARG A 119 -14.15 -1.01 6.71
C ARG A 119 -13.43 -0.61 7.99
N HIS A 120 -12.66 0.48 7.93
CA HIS A 120 -11.95 1.02 9.09
C HIS A 120 -12.91 1.33 10.24
N LEU A 121 -13.96 2.09 9.96
CA LEU A 121 -14.98 2.46 10.96
C LEU A 121 -15.72 1.24 11.54
N GLN A 122 -15.90 0.18 10.75
CA GLN A 122 -16.62 -1.02 11.17
C GLN A 122 -15.77 -2.03 11.95
N ARG A 123 -14.46 -2.10 11.66
CA ARG A 123 -13.58 -3.20 12.12
C ARG A 123 -12.33 -2.74 12.83
N GLY A 124 -12.11 -1.43 12.94
CA GLY A 124 -10.88 -0.83 13.48
C GLY A 124 -9.68 -0.91 12.53
N THR A 125 -9.86 -1.36 11.28
CA THR A 125 -8.83 -1.34 10.24
C THR A 125 -9.45 -1.31 8.85
N GLY A 126 -8.89 -0.50 7.94
CA GLY A 126 -9.34 -0.45 6.53
C GLY A 126 -8.72 -1.56 5.68
N LEU A 127 -7.63 -2.17 6.18
CA LEU A 127 -6.85 -3.17 5.47
C LEU A 127 -7.67 -4.43 5.17
N ALA A 128 -7.39 -5.04 4.02
CA ALA A 128 -8.10 -6.23 3.56
C ALA A 128 -7.89 -7.44 4.48
N LEU A 129 -6.79 -7.48 5.22
CA LEU A 129 -6.43 -8.53 6.15
C LEU A 129 -5.99 -7.91 7.49
N PRO A 130 -6.39 -8.47 8.64
CA PRO A 130 -6.00 -7.95 9.93
C PRO A 130 -4.50 -8.15 10.17
N PRO A 131 -3.80 -7.23 10.88
CA PRO A 131 -2.35 -7.27 11.08
C PRO A 131 -1.79 -8.63 11.53
N ARG A 132 -2.52 -9.36 12.39
CA ARG A 132 -2.12 -10.71 12.85
C ARG A 132 -2.05 -11.75 11.72
N LEU A 133 -2.94 -11.67 10.73
CA LEU A 133 -2.93 -12.56 9.57
C LEU A 133 -1.92 -12.11 8.50
N LEU A 134 -1.50 -10.84 8.50
CA LEU A 134 -0.47 -10.32 7.60
C LEU A 134 0.92 -10.89 7.89
N ALA A 135 1.24 -11.15 9.15
CA ALA A 135 2.50 -11.79 9.54
C ALA A 135 2.54 -13.28 9.17
N GLN A 136 1.37 -13.95 9.08
CA GLN A 136 1.26 -15.40 9.06
C GLN A 136 0.89 -16.02 7.69
N SER A 137 0.48 -15.22 6.71
CA SER A 137 -0.05 -15.69 5.42
C SER A 137 1.04 -16.15 4.44
N ARG A 138 1.92 -17.07 4.87
CA ARG A 138 2.80 -17.81 3.95
C ARG A 138 1.91 -18.52 2.91
N PRO A 139 2.22 -18.45 1.61
CA PRO A 139 1.51 -19.21 0.60
C PRO A 139 1.71 -20.68 0.96
N ARG A 140 0.63 -21.46 0.95
CA ARG A 140 0.74 -22.92 1.03
C ARG A 140 1.44 -23.33 -0.27
N VAL A 141 2.76 -23.54 -0.20
CA VAL A 141 3.50 -24.17 -1.29
C VAL A 141 2.86 -25.55 -1.45
N THR A 142 2.02 -25.72 -2.47
CA THR A 142 1.62 -27.05 -2.90
C THR A 142 2.90 -27.72 -3.34
N ALA A 143 3.35 -28.73 -2.59
CA ALA A 143 4.48 -29.55 -2.96
C ALA A 143 4.21 -30.08 -4.38
N HIS A 144 4.98 -29.61 -5.35
CA HIS A 144 4.99 -30.25 -6.65
C HIS A 144 5.55 -31.65 -6.43
N THR A 145 4.69 -32.65 -6.61
CA THR A 145 4.99 -34.08 -6.57
C THR A 145 6.19 -34.36 -7.47
N HIS A 146 7.36 -34.56 -6.86
CA HIS A 146 8.56 -34.99 -7.58
C HIS A 146 8.51 -36.52 -7.65
N GLN A 147 7.76 -37.05 -8.61
CA GLN A 147 7.73 -38.48 -8.87
C GLN A 147 8.97 -38.84 -9.68
N GLN A 148 10.07 -39.18 -9.00
CA GLN A 148 11.20 -39.86 -9.61
C GLN A 148 10.79 -41.30 -9.91
N SER A 149 10.51 -41.60 -11.16
CA SER A 149 10.51 -42.97 -11.67
C SER A 149 11.97 -43.41 -11.88
N LEU A 150 12.52 -44.07 -10.86
CA LEU A 150 13.62 -45.03 -11.02
C LEU A 150 13.05 -46.24 -11.77
N SER A 151 13.61 -46.55 -12.93
CA SER A 151 13.51 -47.87 -13.54
C SER A 151 14.80 -48.15 -14.29
N LEU A 152 15.49 -49.13 -13.73
CA LEU A 152 16.60 -49.99 -14.19
C LEU A 152 16.96 -49.95 -15.67
#